data_AF-A0A7Y4TQW8-F1
#
_entry.id   AF-A0A7Y4TQW8-F1
#
_cell.length_a   1.000
_cell.length_b   1.000
_cell.length_c   1.000
_cell.angle_alpha   90.00
_cell.angle_beta   90.00
_cell.angle_gamma   90.00
#
_symmetry.space_group_name_H-M   'P 1'
#
loop_
_entity.id
_entity.type
_entity.pdbx_description
1 polymer ?
#
loop_
_entity_poly.entity_id
_entity_poly.type
_entity_poly.pdbx_seq_one_letter_code
_entity_poly.pdbx_strand_id
1 'polypeptide(L)' 'MFDFDLAELYSVETRVMNQAVKRNLDRFPKDFMFRLSTKE' A
#
# COMPACT_ATOMS: atom_id res chain seq x y z
N MET A 1 -9.96 -0.87 2.98
CA MET A 1 -8.88 -1.78 3.38
C MET A 1 -7.61 -0.96 3.41
N PHE A 2 -7.06 -0.75 4.60
CA PHE A 2 -5.90 0.10 4.81
C PHE A 2 -4.61 -0.69 4.60
N ASP A 3 -3.48 0.01 4.45
CA ASP A 3 -2.16 -0.61 4.27
C ASP A 3 -1.81 -1.58 5.42
N PHE A 4 -2.42 -1.39 6.60
CA PHE A 4 -2.28 -2.27 7.75
C PHE A 4 -2.95 -3.64 7.54
N ASP A 5 -4.22 -3.67 7.10
CA ASP A 5 -4.96 -4.91 6.84
C ASP A 5 -4.27 -5.74 5.75
N LEU A 6 -3.75 -5.06 4.73
CA LEU A 6 -3.04 -5.69 3.63
C LEU A 6 -1.68 -6.24 4.08
N ALA A 7 -0.96 -5.48 4.91
CA ALA A 7 0.30 -5.92 5.49
C ALA A 7 0.10 -7.15 6.40
N GLU A 8 -0.95 -7.16 7.22
CA GLU A 8 -1.33 -8.30 8.05
C GLU A 8 -1.71 -9.53 7.21
N LEU A 9 -2.51 -9.34 6.15
CA LEU A 9 -2.89 -10.40 5.22
C LEU A 9 -1.68 -11.04 4.53
N TYR A 10 -0.69 -10.23 4.14
CA TYR A 10 0.56 -10.72 3.56
C TYR A 10 1.62 -11.10 4.61
N SER A 11 1.29 -10.99 5.92
CA SER A 11 2.22 -11.25 7.03
C SER A 11 3.55 -10.50 6.89
N VAL A 12 3.47 -9.26 6.41
CA VAL A 12 4.61 -8.34 6.28
C VAL A 12 4.37 -7.11 7.15
N GLU A 13 5.44 -6.43 7.53
CA GLU A 13 5.28 -5.13 8.17
C GLU A 13 4.75 -4.09 7.19
N THR A 14 3.85 -3.22 7.65
CA THR A 14 3.32 -2.09 6.87
C THR A 14 4.44 -1.21 6.31
N ARG A 15 5.56 -1.06 7.05
CA ARG A 15 6.75 -0.34 6.59
C ARG A 15 7.42 -1.02 5.39
N VAL A 16 7.56 -2.34 5.43
CA VAL A 16 8.15 -3.14 4.35
C VAL A 16 7.25 -3.09 3.12
N MET A 17 5.93 -3.23 3.29
CA MET A 17 4.97 -3.10 2.20
C MET A 17 5.05 -1.71 1.54
N ASN A 18 5.06 -0.64 2.33
CA ASN A 18 5.20 0.73 1.84
C ASN A 18 6.53 0.96 1.08
N GLN A 19 7.63 0.35 1.53
CA GLN A 19 8.90 0.42 0.82
C GLN A 19 8.89 -0.36 -0.50
N ALA A 20 8.32 -1.56 -0.51
CA ALA A 20 8.20 -2.39 -1.69
C ALA A 20 7.36 -1.69 -2.76
N VAL A 21 6.26 -1.07 -2.34
CA VAL A 21 5.39 -0.31 -3.23
C VAL A 21 6.11 0.92 -3.78
N LYS A 22 6.79 1.71 -2.94
CA LYS A 22 7.59 2.86 -3.42
C LYS A 22 8.68 2.48 -4.43
N ARG A 23 9.30 1.31 -4.27
CA ARG A 23 10.35 0.81 -5.17
C ARG A 23 9.82 0.23 -6.47
N ASN A 24 8.59 -0.24 -6.49
CA ASN A 24 8.00 -0.95 -7.63
C ASN A 24 6.68 -0.31 -8.04
N LEU A 25 6.56 1.02 -7.97
CA LEU A 25 5.32 1.75 -8.28
C LEU A 25 4.73 1.34 -9.63
N ASP A 26 5.59 1.11 -10.63
CA ASP A 26 5.19 0.69 -11.99
C ASP A 26 4.62 -0.74 -12.07
N ARG A 27 4.87 -1.60 -11.05
CA ARG A 27 4.33 -2.96 -10.97
C ARG A 27 2.99 -3.03 -10.26
N PHE A 28 2.60 -1.96 -9.57
CA PHE A 28 1.32 -1.91 -8.86
C PHE A 28 0.25 -1.22 -9.71
N PRO A 29 -0.97 -1.76 -9.75
CA PRO A 29 -2.11 -1.07 -10.38
C PRO A 29 -2.30 0.32 -9.76
N LYS A 30 -2.69 1.31 -10.56
CA LYS A 30 -3.00 2.67 -10.04
C LYS A 30 -4.12 2.66 -8.99
N ASP A 31 -5.00 1.67 -9.06
CA ASP A 31 -6.11 1.46 -8.12
C ASP A 31 -5.71 0.68 -6.86
N PHE A 32 -4.49 0.15 -6.80
CA PHE A 32 -4.01 -0.64 -5.66
C PHE A 32 -3.73 0.23 -4.43
N MET A 33 -3.24 1.44 -4.66
CA MET A 33 -3.02 2.42 -3.60
C MET A 33 -4.14 3.45 -3.62
N PHE A 34 -5.20 3.17 -2.87
CA PHE A 34 -6.16 4.20 -2.49
C PHE A 34 -5.50 5.14 -1.48
N ARG A 35 -4.88 6.20 -1.98
CA ARG A 35 -4.54 7.34 -1.14
C ARG A 35 -5.86 8.00 -0.77
N LEU A 36 -6.28 7.88 0.49
CA LEU A 36 -7.28 8.79 1.06
C LEU A 36 -6.67 10.18 0.98
N SER A 37 -6.89 10.88 -0.13
CA SER A 37 -6.69 12.31 -0.15
C SER A 37 -7.70 12.85 0.85
N THR A 38 -7.22 13.54 1.87
CA THR A 38 -7.99 14.47 2.69
C THR A 38 -8.48 15.62 1.81
N LYS A 39 -9.35 15.29 0.86
CA LYS A 39 -10.15 16.23 0.08
C LYS A 39 -11.58 15.89 0.42
N GLU A 40 -12.05 16.65 1.42
CA GLU A 40 -13.44 16.96 1.81
C GLU A 40 -14.39 15.78 2.08
#